data_AF-A0A1I6KDK6-F1
#
_entry.id   AF-A0A1I6KDK6-F1
#
_cell.length_a   1.000
_cell.length_b   1.000
_cell.length_c   1.000
_cell.angle_alpha   90.00
_cell.angle_beta   90.00
_cell.angle_gamma   90.00
#
_symmetry.space_group_name_H-M   'P 1'
#
loop_
_entity.id
_entity.type
_entity.pdbx_description
1 polymer ?
#
loop_
_entity_poly.entity_id
_entity_poly.type
_entity_poly.pdbx_seq_one_letter_code
_entity_poly.pdbx_strand_id
1 'polypeptide(L)'
;MKPPSSRLSVLLLVSLAAVMIATRFHHFGTALNLPDASMAVFFLGGLSLREHLYFGMFMVLAVVLDWISVSYAGVSDFCVTPAYSFLLLAYAVLWYGGRWYAGRLQASVGSLAGALAVALLAAACSFAISNGAFYWLGGRYAQPHMSEYLVRLWQWGPLFVRTTMTYVAIALAGFAVYQRVVVARSTAVER
;
A
#
# COMPACT_ATOMS: atom_id res chain seq x y z
N MET A 1 13.67 8.64 -12.12
CA MET A 1 13.43 7.46 -12.99
C MET A 1 12.49 7.82 -14.15
N LYS A 2 12.82 7.40 -15.39
CA LYS A 2 11.92 7.52 -16.57
C LYS A 2 10.69 6.62 -16.34
N PRO A 3 9.48 7.00 -16.79
CA PRO A 3 8.33 6.10 -16.68
C PRO A 3 8.62 4.74 -17.32
N PRO A 4 8.12 3.64 -16.73
CA PRO A 4 8.32 2.29 -17.26
C PRO A 4 7.74 2.16 -18.68
N SER A 5 8.27 1.21 -19.45
CA SER A 5 7.67 0.84 -20.74
C SER A 5 6.27 0.25 -20.51
N SER A 6 5.39 0.36 -21.51
CA SER A 6 4.01 -0.15 -21.44
C SER A 6 3.93 -1.60 -20.94
N ARG A 7 4.83 -2.49 -21.41
CA ARG A 7 4.88 -3.90 -20.98
C ARG A 7 5.22 -4.03 -19.49
N LEU A 8 6.20 -3.27 -19.00
CA LEU A 8 6.58 -3.31 -17.59
C LEU A 8 5.49 -2.73 -16.70
N SER A 9 4.80 -1.67 -17.14
CA SER A 9 3.65 -1.11 -16.42
C SER A 9 2.54 -2.13 -16.24
N VAL A 10 2.21 -2.89 -17.29
CA VAL A 10 1.21 -3.97 -17.22
C VAL A 10 1.64 -5.07 -16.25
N LEU A 11 2.91 -5.50 -16.31
CA LEU A 11 3.42 -6.51 -15.39
C LEU A 11 3.37 -6.03 -13.93
N LEU A 12 3.75 -4.78 -13.66
CA LEU A 12 3.68 -4.18 -12.33
C LEU A 12 2.23 -4.07 -11.84
N LEU A 13 1.32 -3.60 -12.69
CA LEU A 13 -0.10 -3.51 -12.39
C LEU A 13 -0.68 -4.88 -12.01
N VAL A 14 -0.45 -5.91 -12.84
CA VAL A 14 -0.94 -7.27 -12.61
C VAL A 14 -0.32 -7.87 -11.35
N SER A 15 0.99 -7.69 -11.14
CA SER A 15 1.68 -8.20 -9.95
C SER A 15 1.14 -7.57 -8.67
N LEU A 16 0.98 -6.25 -8.66
CA LEU A 16 0.43 -5.51 -7.51
C LEU A 16 -1.04 -5.89 -7.24
N ALA A 17 -1.85 -6.06 -8.29
CA ALA A 17 -3.24 -6.51 -8.16
C ALA A 17 -3.31 -7.93 -7.59
N ALA A 18 -2.47 -8.84 -8.08
CA ALA A 18 -2.41 -10.22 -7.58
C ALA A 18 -2.02 -10.26 -6.09
N VAL A 19 -1.02 -9.47 -5.68
CA VAL A 19 -0.61 -9.35 -4.28
C VAL A 19 -1.75 -8.80 -3.42
N MET A 20 -2.46 -7.78 -3.90
CA MET A 20 -3.62 -7.22 -3.18
C MET A 20 -4.75 -8.24 -3.02
N ILE A 21 -5.11 -8.96 -4.08
CA ILE A 21 -6.14 -10.00 -4.05
C ILE A 21 -5.76 -11.11 -3.06
N ALA A 22 -4.51 -11.59 -3.10
CA ALA A 22 -4.04 -12.68 -2.27
C ALA A 22 -4.00 -12.35 -0.76
N THR A 23 -3.84 -11.07 -0.41
CA THR A 23 -3.62 -10.63 0.99
C THR A 23 -4.82 -9.92 1.61
N ARG A 24 -5.62 -9.21 0.79
CA ARG A 24 -6.80 -8.48 1.26
C ARG A 24 -8.04 -9.37 1.35
N PHE A 25 -8.17 -10.35 0.46
CA PHE A 25 -9.31 -11.26 0.50
C PHE A 25 -9.19 -12.19 1.71
N HIS A 26 -10.09 -12.06 2.68
CA HIS A 26 -9.95 -12.68 3.99
C HIS A 26 -9.78 -14.20 3.92
N HIS A 27 -10.46 -14.87 2.99
CA HIS A 27 -10.32 -16.32 2.77
C HIS A 27 -8.90 -16.74 2.35
N PHE A 28 -8.23 -15.96 1.51
CA PHE A 28 -6.85 -16.27 1.08
C PHE A 28 -5.82 -15.74 2.08
N GLY A 29 -6.01 -14.55 2.63
CA GLY A 29 -5.10 -13.95 3.62
C GLY A 29 -4.98 -14.79 4.89
N THR A 30 -6.09 -15.36 5.38
CA THR A 30 -6.08 -16.27 6.55
C THR A 30 -5.47 -17.62 6.21
N ALA A 31 -5.79 -18.21 5.05
CA ALA A 31 -5.22 -19.48 4.61
C ALA A 31 -3.70 -19.41 4.39
N LEU A 32 -3.19 -18.26 3.92
CA LEU A 32 -1.77 -18.03 3.64
C LEU A 32 -1.02 -17.37 4.81
N ASN A 33 -1.71 -16.98 5.89
CA ASN A 33 -1.18 -16.17 7.00
C ASN A 33 -0.49 -14.88 6.53
N LEU A 34 -0.93 -14.31 5.41
CA LEU A 34 -0.34 -13.12 4.85
C LEU A 34 -1.11 -11.87 5.32
N PRO A 35 -0.42 -10.90 5.94
CA PRO A 35 -1.06 -9.65 6.32
C PRO A 35 -1.40 -8.81 5.07
N ASP A 36 -2.48 -8.02 5.13
CA ASP A 36 -2.96 -7.20 4.01
C ASP A 36 -1.87 -6.24 3.49
N ALA A 37 -1.53 -6.38 2.20
CA ALA A 37 -0.51 -5.59 1.53
C ALA A 37 -1.04 -4.27 0.93
N SER A 38 -2.33 -3.97 1.06
CA SER A 38 -3.00 -2.86 0.36
C SER A 38 -2.28 -1.51 0.51
N MET A 39 -1.87 -1.14 1.72
CA MET A 39 -1.14 0.13 1.94
C MET A 39 0.18 0.18 1.16
N ALA A 40 0.92 -0.93 1.12
CA ALA A 40 2.15 -1.03 0.34
C ALA A 40 1.86 -0.99 -1.16
N VAL A 41 0.80 -1.65 -1.62
CA VAL A 41 0.36 -1.64 -3.02
C VAL A 41 0.07 -0.21 -3.50
N PHE A 42 -0.66 0.60 -2.71
CA PHE A 42 -0.91 1.99 -3.07
C PHE A 42 0.38 2.83 -3.12
N PHE A 43 1.27 2.67 -2.14
CA PHE A 43 2.56 3.38 -2.16
C PHE A 43 3.44 2.98 -3.35
N LEU A 44 3.59 1.68 -3.60
CA LEU A 44 4.41 1.13 -4.69
C LEU A 44 3.80 1.43 -6.06
N GLY A 45 2.48 1.40 -6.19
CA GLY A 45 1.77 1.81 -7.39
C GLY A 45 2.01 3.29 -7.71
N GLY A 46 1.94 4.15 -6.69
CA GLY A 46 2.33 5.55 -6.81
C GLY A 46 3.78 5.72 -7.24
N LEU A 47 4.69 4.96 -6.63
CA LEU A 47 6.13 5.01 -6.89
C LEU A 47 6.50 4.53 -8.31
N SER A 48 5.78 3.54 -8.85
CA SER A 48 6.16 2.84 -10.08
C SER A 48 5.27 3.14 -11.29
N LEU A 49 3.94 3.14 -11.12
CA LEU A 49 2.96 3.33 -12.21
C LEU A 49 2.65 4.81 -12.45
N ARG A 50 2.54 5.61 -11.38
CA ARG A 50 2.46 7.09 -11.40
C ARG A 50 1.23 7.70 -12.09
N GLU A 51 0.31 6.92 -12.66
CA GLU A 51 -0.91 7.44 -13.31
C GLU A 51 -2.15 7.38 -12.39
N HIS A 52 -3.03 8.39 -12.48
CA HIS A 52 -4.23 8.47 -11.64
C HIS A 52 -5.26 7.38 -11.96
N LEU A 53 -5.27 6.87 -13.19
CA LEU A 53 -6.17 5.80 -13.60
C LEU A 53 -5.92 4.52 -12.79
N TYR A 54 -4.65 4.13 -12.63
CA TYR A 54 -4.30 2.94 -11.83
C TYR A 54 -4.65 3.11 -10.36
N PHE A 55 -4.53 4.32 -9.79
CA PHE A 55 -5.05 4.60 -8.45
C PHE A 55 -6.53 4.29 -8.34
N GLY A 56 -7.33 4.79 -9.29
CA GLY A 56 -8.76 4.50 -9.36
C GLY A 56 -9.07 3.01 -9.50
N MET A 57 -8.30 2.29 -10.32
CA MET A 57 -8.45 0.83 -10.48
C MET A 57 -8.17 0.08 -9.17
N PHE A 58 -7.11 0.43 -8.44
CA PHE A 58 -6.82 -0.19 -7.13
C PHE A 58 -7.86 0.16 -6.07
N MET A 59 -8.42 1.38 -6.10
CA MET A 59 -9.54 1.75 -5.23
C MET A 59 -10.78 0.88 -5.51
N VAL A 60 -11.15 0.72 -6.77
CA VAL A 60 -12.27 -0.15 -7.16
C VAL A 60 -11.99 -1.59 -6.76
N LEU A 61 -10.77 -2.08 -6.97
CA LEU A 61 -10.37 -3.43 -6.55
C LEU A 61 -10.50 -3.61 -5.03
N ALA A 62 -10.08 -2.64 -4.22
CA ALA A 62 -10.25 -2.67 -2.76
C ALA A 62 -11.72 -2.83 -2.35
N VAL A 63 -12.59 -2.00 -2.93
CA VAL A 63 -14.04 -2.01 -2.65
C VAL A 63 -14.67 -3.33 -3.06
N VAL A 64 -14.32 -3.84 -4.24
CA VAL A 64 -14.84 -5.13 -4.73
C VAL A 64 -14.40 -6.27 -3.82
N LEU A 65 -13.12 -6.31 -3.42
CA LEU A 65 -12.60 -7.36 -2.52
C LEU A 65 -13.28 -7.33 -1.15
N ASP A 66 -13.52 -6.14 -0.60
CA ASP A 66 -14.21 -5.98 0.68
C ASP A 66 -15.69 -6.39 0.55
N TRP A 67 -16.36 -5.98 -0.52
CA TRP A 67 -17.75 -6.35 -0.80
C TRP A 67 -17.92 -7.87 -0.95
N ILE A 68 -17.02 -8.54 -1.69
CA ILE A 68 -17.05 -10.00 -1.82
C ILE A 68 -16.79 -10.65 -0.45
N SER A 69 -15.84 -10.13 0.32
CA SER A 69 -15.49 -10.64 1.65
C SER A 69 -16.70 -10.63 2.60
N VAL A 70 -17.45 -9.53 2.61
CA VAL A 70 -18.65 -9.38 3.44
C VAL A 70 -19.82 -10.20 2.90
N SER A 71 -20.06 -10.18 1.58
CA SER A 71 -21.28 -10.75 0.97
C SER A 71 -21.23 -12.27 0.82
N TYR A 72 -20.06 -12.84 0.56
CA TYR A 72 -19.93 -14.27 0.20
C TYR A 72 -19.01 -15.06 1.11
N ALA A 73 -18.14 -14.39 1.86
CA ALA A 73 -17.08 -15.01 2.66
C ALA A 73 -17.32 -14.89 4.19
N GLY A 74 -18.50 -14.40 4.59
CA GLY A 74 -18.92 -14.36 5.99
C GLY A 74 -18.14 -13.39 6.87
N VAL A 75 -17.37 -12.46 6.28
CA VAL A 75 -16.64 -11.44 7.04
C VAL A 75 -17.64 -10.41 7.58
N SER A 76 -17.51 -10.04 8.85
CA SER A 76 -18.37 -9.03 9.47
C SER A 76 -18.27 -7.69 8.74
N ASP A 77 -19.42 -7.05 8.55
CA ASP A 77 -19.57 -5.69 8.02
C ASP A 77 -19.20 -4.59 9.04
N PHE A 78 -18.61 -4.96 10.19
CA PHE A 78 -18.26 -4.03 11.27
C PHE A 78 -17.44 -2.82 10.78
N CYS A 79 -16.51 -3.04 9.84
CA CYS A 79 -15.67 -2.01 9.25
C CYS A 79 -16.36 -1.17 8.17
N VAL A 80 -17.51 -1.63 7.66
CA VAL A 80 -18.30 -0.92 6.65
C VAL A 80 -19.18 0.10 7.35
N THR A 81 -18.74 1.35 7.30
CA THR A 81 -19.38 2.51 7.93
C THR A 81 -19.25 3.71 6.98
N PRO A 82 -19.95 4.84 7.20
CA PRO A 82 -19.74 6.05 6.39
C PRO A 82 -18.26 6.51 6.36
N ALA A 83 -17.51 6.24 7.43
CA ALA A 83 -16.07 6.51 7.51
C ALA A 83 -15.23 5.72 6.50
N TYR A 84 -15.74 4.64 5.91
CA TYR A 84 -15.06 3.86 4.87
C TYR A 84 -14.67 4.74 3.66
N SER A 85 -15.44 5.79 3.37
CA SER A 85 -15.12 6.78 2.33
C SER A 85 -13.76 7.47 2.52
N PHE A 86 -13.27 7.58 3.76
CA PHE A 86 -11.94 8.14 4.07
C PHE A 86 -10.78 7.24 3.65
N LEU A 87 -11.03 5.97 3.29
CA LEU A 87 -10.00 5.12 2.68
C LEU A 87 -9.49 5.73 1.37
N LEU A 88 -10.34 6.43 0.62
CA LEU A 88 -9.90 7.17 -0.56
C LEU A 88 -8.79 8.17 -0.22
N LEU A 89 -8.98 8.95 0.86
CA LEU A 89 -7.99 9.91 1.31
C LEU A 89 -6.74 9.23 1.89
N ALA A 90 -6.92 8.19 2.70
CA ALA A 90 -5.82 7.43 3.29
C ALA A 90 -4.92 6.82 2.20
N TYR A 91 -5.50 6.14 1.22
CA TYR A 91 -4.77 5.55 0.10
C TYR A 91 -4.22 6.60 -0.88
N ALA A 92 -4.87 7.76 -1.01
CA ALA A 92 -4.31 8.88 -1.78
C ALA A 92 -2.98 9.37 -1.17
N VAL A 93 -2.88 9.49 0.16
CA VAL A 93 -1.61 9.88 0.83
C VAL A 93 -0.47 8.93 0.46
N LEU A 94 -0.73 7.62 0.46
CA LEU A 94 0.25 6.61 0.04
C LEU A 94 0.62 6.75 -1.43
N TRP A 95 -0.37 6.81 -2.32
CA TRP A 95 -0.16 6.90 -3.76
C TRP A 95 0.63 8.15 -4.15
N TYR A 96 0.22 9.31 -3.65
CA TYR A 96 0.88 10.57 -3.97
C TYR A 96 2.23 10.72 -3.27
N GLY A 97 2.42 10.13 -2.08
CA GLY A 97 3.73 10.03 -1.43
C GLY A 97 4.74 9.23 -2.28
N GLY A 98 4.33 8.05 -2.74
CA GLY A 98 5.14 7.23 -3.64
C GLY A 98 5.43 7.96 -4.97
N ARG A 99 4.39 8.54 -5.58
CA ARG A 99 4.52 9.29 -6.85
C ARG A 99 5.44 10.49 -6.73
N TRP A 100 5.37 11.22 -5.62
CA TRP A 100 6.26 12.33 -5.33
C TRP A 100 7.72 11.85 -5.29
N TYR A 101 8.00 10.69 -4.67
CA TYR A 101 9.37 10.17 -4.57
C TYR A 101 9.88 9.49 -5.85
N ALA A 102 9.00 9.05 -6.76
CA ALA A 102 9.35 8.29 -7.97
C ALA A 102 10.45 8.94 -8.86
N GLY A 103 10.50 10.27 -8.92
CA GLY A 103 11.54 10.99 -9.65
C GLY A 103 12.95 10.79 -9.08
N ARG A 104 13.04 10.65 -7.75
CA ARG A 104 14.27 10.59 -6.94
C ARG A 104 14.80 9.17 -6.73
N LEU A 105 14.02 8.16 -7.10
CA LEU A 105 14.39 6.75 -6.91
C LEU A 105 15.56 6.35 -7.83
N GLN A 106 16.62 5.84 -7.22
CA GLN A 106 17.86 5.34 -7.81
C GLN A 106 18.31 4.07 -7.07
N ALA A 107 19.15 3.25 -7.70
CA ALA A 107 19.71 2.04 -7.10
C ALA A 107 20.87 2.31 -6.13
N SER A 108 20.77 3.36 -5.32
CA SER A 108 21.76 3.77 -4.31
C SER A 108 21.16 3.66 -2.91
N VAL A 109 21.99 3.34 -1.91
CA VAL A 109 21.54 3.13 -0.52
C VAL A 109 20.78 4.35 0.01
N GLY A 110 21.29 5.56 -0.23
CA GLY A 110 20.63 6.80 0.22
C GLY A 110 19.27 7.04 -0.42
N SER A 111 19.11 6.71 -1.72
CA SER A 111 17.82 6.84 -2.41
C SER A 111 16.80 5.80 -1.92
N LEU A 112 17.23 4.57 -1.68
CA LEU A 112 16.36 3.52 -1.11
C LEU A 112 15.94 3.85 0.32
N ALA A 113 16.87 4.37 1.14
CA ALA A 113 16.56 4.84 2.49
C ALA A 113 15.57 6.01 2.48
N GLY A 114 15.72 6.95 1.55
CA GLY A 114 14.75 8.04 1.38
C GLY A 114 13.37 7.55 0.95
N ALA A 115 13.28 6.57 0.04
CA ALA A 115 12.00 5.93 -0.32
C ALA A 115 11.34 5.26 0.89
N LEU A 116 12.11 4.56 1.72
CA LEU A 116 11.62 3.96 2.96
C LEU A 116 11.14 5.01 3.97
N ALA A 117 11.84 6.13 4.12
CA ALA A 117 11.41 7.21 5.00
C ALA A 117 10.07 7.83 4.56
N VAL A 118 9.90 8.06 3.25
CA VAL A 118 8.62 8.56 2.71
C VAL A 118 7.51 7.53 2.88
N ALA A 119 7.80 6.25 2.66
CA ALA A 119 6.84 5.16 2.86
C ALA A 119 6.38 5.11 4.33
N LEU A 120 7.31 5.25 5.28
CA LEU A 120 7.02 5.24 6.71
C LEU A 120 6.07 6.37 7.10
N LEU A 121 6.36 7.59 6.65
CA LEU A 121 5.52 8.76 6.92
C LEU A 121 4.14 8.62 6.27
N ALA A 122 4.10 8.20 5.00
CA ALA A 122 2.84 8.02 4.27
C ALA A 122 1.98 6.91 4.89
N ALA A 123 2.59 5.81 5.35
CA ALA A 123 1.90 4.72 6.04
C ALA A 123 1.34 5.18 7.39
N ALA A 124 2.11 5.90 8.19
CA ALA A 124 1.65 6.45 9.45
C ALA A 124 0.48 7.43 9.25
N CYS A 125 0.59 8.36 8.30
CA CYS A 125 -0.48 9.31 7.98
C CYS A 125 -1.73 8.61 7.44
N SER A 126 -1.57 7.68 6.50
CA SER A 126 -2.69 6.89 5.96
C SER A 126 -3.41 6.13 7.07
N PHE A 127 -2.67 5.47 7.96
CA PHE A 127 -3.26 4.73 9.07
C PHE A 127 -4.01 5.66 10.02
N ALA A 128 -3.42 6.80 10.39
CA ALA A 128 -4.08 7.78 11.25
C ALA A 128 -5.37 8.34 10.63
N ILE A 129 -5.40 8.59 9.32
CA ILE A 129 -6.61 9.04 8.61
C ILE A 129 -7.70 7.97 8.66
N SER A 130 -7.39 6.73 8.28
CA SER A 130 -8.40 5.66 8.23
C SER A 130 -8.86 5.25 9.63
N ASN A 131 -7.94 5.12 10.59
CA ASN A 131 -8.26 4.73 11.96
C ASN A 131 -9.01 5.85 12.70
N GLY A 132 -8.58 7.10 12.54
CA GLY A 132 -9.26 8.26 13.09
C GLY A 132 -10.67 8.41 12.53
N ALA A 133 -10.84 8.35 11.21
CA ALA A 133 -12.16 8.41 10.60
C ALA A 133 -13.07 7.30 11.13
N PHE A 134 -12.58 6.07 11.22
CA PHE A 134 -13.36 4.96 11.77
C PHE A 134 -13.74 5.18 13.24
N TYR A 135 -12.81 5.63 14.07
CA TYR A 135 -13.03 5.84 15.50
C TYR A 135 -14.04 6.97 15.77
N TRP A 136 -13.87 8.12 15.12
CA TRP A 136 -14.67 9.31 15.38
C TRP A 136 -15.97 9.38 14.57
N LEU A 137 -15.97 8.86 13.33
CA LEU A 137 -17.09 9.02 12.38
C LEU A 137 -17.76 7.68 12.04
N GLY A 138 -17.20 6.54 12.46
CA GLY A 138 -17.73 5.22 12.12
C GLY A 138 -18.95 4.78 12.93
N GLY A 139 -19.31 5.51 14.00
CA GLY A 139 -20.49 5.20 14.82
C GLY A 139 -20.39 3.90 15.63
N ARG A 140 -19.19 3.32 15.78
CA ARG A 140 -18.96 2.07 16.52
C ARG A 140 -18.60 2.29 18.00
N TYR A 141 -18.31 3.52 18.39
CA TYR A 141 -17.96 3.91 19.76
C TYR A 141 -19.02 4.86 20.29
N ALA A 142 -19.65 4.52 21.43
CA ALA A 142 -20.75 5.30 21.99
C ALA A 142 -20.29 6.67 22.54
N GLN A 143 -19.08 6.74 23.10
CA GLN A 143 -18.49 7.95 23.69
C GLN A 143 -17.01 8.09 23.27
N PRO A 144 -16.75 8.46 21.99
CA PRO A 144 -15.38 8.57 21.49
C PRO A 144 -14.67 9.73 22.19
N HIS A 145 -13.43 9.49 22.62
CA HIS A 145 -12.62 10.47 23.34
C HIS A 145 -11.12 10.24 23.08
N MET A 146 -10.30 11.28 23.31
CA MET A 146 -8.92 11.32 22.81
C MET A 146 -8.01 10.24 23.42
N SER A 147 -8.14 9.92 24.71
CA SER A 147 -7.26 8.94 25.35
C SER A 147 -7.47 7.52 24.80
N GLU A 148 -8.72 7.08 24.61
CA GLU A 148 -8.98 5.78 23.99
C GLU A 148 -8.54 5.77 22.52
N TYR A 149 -8.74 6.86 21.78
CA TYR A 149 -8.23 6.97 20.42
C TYR A 149 -6.71 6.75 20.36
N LEU A 150 -5.93 7.40 21.22
CA LEU A 150 -4.47 7.23 21.27
C LEU A 150 -4.05 5.78 21.60
N VAL A 151 -4.76 5.14 22.53
CA VAL A 151 -4.53 3.71 22.85
C VAL A 151 -4.77 2.84 21.63
N ARG A 152 -5.86 3.05 20.89
CA ARG A 152 -6.19 2.27 19.68
C ARG A 152 -5.22 2.56 18.54
N LEU A 153 -4.85 3.81 18.35
CA LEU A 153 -3.87 4.22 17.35
C LEU A 153 -2.54 3.50 17.59
N TRP A 154 -2.10 3.41 18.85
CA TRP A 154 -0.86 2.72 19.23
C TRP A 154 -0.98 1.19 19.22
N GLN A 155 -2.15 0.65 19.55
CA GLN A 155 -2.39 -0.80 19.51
C GLN A 155 -2.27 -1.35 18.08
N TRP A 156 -2.82 -0.63 17.10
CA TRP A 156 -2.96 -1.13 15.73
C TRP A 156 -1.92 -0.53 14.78
N GLY A 157 -1.56 0.75 14.93
CA GLY A 157 -0.68 1.46 14.01
C GLY A 157 0.65 0.78 13.72
N PRO A 158 1.40 0.32 14.75
CA PRO A 158 2.68 -0.37 14.54
C PRO A 158 2.56 -1.61 13.66
N LEU A 159 1.47 -2.37 13.77
CA LEU A 159 1.25 -3.56 12.94
C LEU A 159 1.08 -3.18 11.47
N PHE A 160 0.16 -2.26 11.16
CA PHE A 160 -0.12 -1.83 9.79
C PHE A 160 1.09 -1.15 9.12
N VAL A 161 1.76 -0.26 9.87
CA VAL A 161 2.96 0.42 9.38
C VAL A 161 4.09 -0.57 9.15
N ARG A 162 4.36 -1.49 10.09
CA ARG A 162 5.40 -2.51 9.92
C ARG A 162 5.13 -3.41 8.72
N THR A 163 3.91 -3.93 8.57
CA THR A 163 3.51 -4.72 7.40
C THR A 163 3.77 -3.98 6.10
N THR A 164 3.33 -2.71 6.03
CA THR A 164 3.55 -1.85 4.87
C THR A 164 5.04 -1.72 4.54
N MET A 165 5.85 -1.43 5.57
CA MET A 165 7.29 -1.27 5.43
C MET A 165 7.99 -2.55 4.98
N THR A 166 7.55 -3.72 5.46
CA THR A 166 8.10 -5.01 5.02
C THR A 166 7.89 -5.23 3.52
N TYR A 167 6.67 -5.06 3.02
CA TYR A 167 6.39 -5.21 1.59
C TYR A 167 7.15 -4.19 0.73
N VAL A 168 7.20 -2.92 1.16
CA VAL A 168 7.95 -1.87 0.47
C VAL A 168 9.45 -2.19 0.44
N ALA A 169 10.03 -2.61 1.56
CA ALA A 169 11.45 -2.98 1.63
C ALA A 169 11.79 -4.15 0.69
N ILE A 170 10.95 -5.19 0.64
CA ILE A 170 11.12 -6.32 -0.29
C ILE A 170 11.08 -5.83 -1.74
N ALA A 171 10.11 -4.99 -2.10
CA ALA A 171 9.98 -4.46 -3.46
C ALA A 171 11.19 -3.58 -3.84
N LEU A 172 11.67 -2.73 -2.93
CA LEU A 172 12.85 -1.88 -3.14
C LEU A 172 14.15 -2.69 -3.25
N ALA A 173 14.28 -3.77 -2.49
CA ALA A 173 15.40 -4.70 -2.62
C ALA A 173 15.38 -5.39 -3.99
N GLY A 174 14.21 -5.86 -4.43
CA GLY A 174 14.01 -6.43 -5.76
C GLY A 174 14.37 -5.44 -6.87
N PHE A 175 13.96 -4.17 -6.74
CA PHE A 175 14.35 -3.10 -7.66
C PHE A 175 15.87 -2.89 -7.71
N ALA A 176 16.54 -2.86 -6.55
CA ALA A 176 17.99 -2.69 -6.48
C ALA A 176 18.74 -3.86 -7.15
N VAL A 177 18.29 -5.10 -6.92
CA VAL A 177 18.83 -6.30 -7.58
C VAL A 177 18.62 -6.24 -9.09
N TYR A 178 17.40 -5.92 -9.54
CA TYR A 178 17.09 -5.79 -10.97
C TYR A 178 17.99 -4.77 -11.67
N GLN A 179 18.18 -3.59 -11.07
CA GLN A 179 19.06 -2.55 -11.62
C GLN A 179 20.51 -3.01 -11.71
N ARG A 180 21.03 -3.70 -10.69
CA ARG A 180 22.39 -4.26 -10.73
C ARG A 180 22.57 -5.29 -11.84
N VAL A 181 21.60 -6.19 -12.02
CA VAL A 181 21.65 -7.24 -13.06
C VAL A 181 21.58 -6.63 -14.46
N VAL A 182 20.71 -5.64 -14.67
CA VAL A 182 20.58 -4.98 -15.99
C VAL A 182 21.86 -4.21 -16.34
N VAL A 183 22.42 -3.46 -15.40
CA VAL A 183 23.68 -2.72 -15.60
C VAL A 183 24.86 -3.67 -15.86
N ALA A 184 24.95 -4.78 -15.13
CA ALA A 184 25.99 -5.78 -15.35
C ALA A 184 25.89 -6.47 -16.73
N ARG A 185 24.68 -6.63 -17.26
CA ARG A 185 24.48 -7.19 -18.61
C ARG A 185 24.85 -6.22 -19.71
N SER A 186 24.57 -4.92 -19.55
CA SER A 186 24.96 -3.92 -20.56
C SER A 186 26.49 -3.80 -20.68
N THR A 187 27.23 -3.85 -19.57
CA THR A 187 28.70 -3.77 -19.60
C THR A 187 29.39 -5.02 -20.13
N ALA A 188 28.69 -6.16 -20.17
CA ALA A 188 29.18 -7.41 -20.73
C ALA A 188 28.91 -7.54 -22.24
N VAL A 189 27.92 -6.83 -22.79
CA VAL A 189 27.61 -6.81 -24.23
C VAL A 189 28.50 -5.83 -25.00
N GLU A 190 29.05 -4.82 -24.32
CA GLU A 190 29.98 -3.83 -24.91
C GLU A 190 31.46 -4.29 -24.93
N ARG A 191 31.77 -5.49 -24.40
CA ARG A 191 33.10 -6.11 -24.46
C ARG A 191 33.10 -7.26 -25.45
#